data_AF-A0A7X6HUL4-F1
#
_entry.id   AF-A0A7X6HUL4-F1
#
_cell.length_a   1.000
_cell.length_b   1.000
_cell.length_c   1.000
_cell.angle_alpha   90.00
_cell.angle_beta   90.00
_cell.angle_gamma   90.00
#
_symmetry.space_group_name_H-M   'P 1'
#
loop_
_entity.id
_entity.type
_entity.pdbx_description
1 polymer ?
#
loop_
_entity_poly.entity_id
_entity_poly.type
_entity_poly.pdbx_seq_one_letter_code
_entity_poly.pdbx_strand_id
1 'polypeptide(L)'
;MKVQVLSIKPAIAPNTHDVLLSVGTETQKIIFTTEVNRVGEHLLQTTRGDRSFSEFFKFNQRVAMNVTDLVVKCYNGESVNFPTDVGIFVTPETALSKQKPFENNSLADTESQQPAADREIRQRAIAILEKLPESVLDEAVKFLESLYVKVDRLQ
;
A
#
# COMPACT_ATOMS: atom_id res chain seq x y z
N MET A 1 -20.30 9.33 8.13
CA MET A 1 -20.90 10.29 7.19
C MET A 1 -20.74 9.76 5.78
N LYS A 2 -21.79 9.74 4.96
CA LYS A 2 -21.69 9.25 3.57
C LYS A 2 -20.82 10.21 2.75
N VAL A 3 -19.96 9.68 1.90
CA VAL A 3 -19.10 10.47 1.01
C VAL A 3 -19.47 10.20 -0.43
N GLN A 4 -19.65 11.25 -1.21
CA GLN A 4 -19.88 11.14 -2.64
C GLN A 4 -18.97 12.08 -3.43
N VAL A 5 -18.51 11.64 -4.59
CA VAL A 5 -17.92 12.53 -5.59
C VAL A 5 -19.05 13.10 -6.43
N LEU A 6 -19.18 14.43 -6.42
CA LEU A 6 -20.22 15.16 -7.15
C LEU A 6 -19.80 15.51 -8.57
N SER A 7 -18.53 15.84 -8.77
CA SER A 7 -17.98 16.09 -10.10
C SER A 7 -16.45 16.05 -10.09
N ILE A 8 -15.87 15.68 -11.22
CA ILE A 8 -14.44 15.82 -11.52
C ILE A 8 -14.33 16.64 -12.80
N LYS A 9 -13.59 17.74 -12.76
CA LYS A 9 -13.40 18.64 -13.91
C LYS A 9 -11.92 18.95 -14.11
N PRO A 10 -11.45 19.11 -15.36
CA PRO A 10 -10.10 19.63 -15.61
C PRO A 10 -9.94 21.01 -14.94
N ALA A 11 -8.83 21.23 -14.27
CA ALA A 11 -8.45 22.53 -13.73
C ALA A 11 -7.53 23.29 -14.70
N ILE A 12 -7.14 24.51 -14.34
CA ILE A 12 -6.36 25.41 -15.23
C ILE A 12 -4.96 24.82 -15.49
N ALA A 13 -4.37 24.17 -14.49
CA ALA A 13 -3.03 23.60 -14.64
C ALA A 13 -3.08 22.24 -15.38
N PRO A 14 -2.06 21.92 -16.19
CA PRO A 14 -2.02 20.66 -16.93
C PRO A 14 -2.02 19.46 -15.98
N ASN A 15 -2.75 18.40 -16.36
CA ASN A 15 -2.93 17.18 -15.59
C ASN A 15 -3.53 17.38 -14.18
N THR A 16 -4.17 18.51 -13.93
CA THR A 16 -4.86 18.77 -12.66
C THR A 16 -6.38 18.71 -12.80
N HIS A 17 -7.04 18.26 -11.74
CA HIS A 17 -8.50 18.10 -11.70
C HIS A 17 -9.07 18.73 -10.44
N ASP A 18 -10.11 19.52 -10.62
CA ASP A 18 -10.99 19.98 -9.56
C ASP A 18 -12.00 18.88 -9.21
N VAL A 19 -11.88 18.33 -8.00
CA VAL A 19 -12.76 17.30 -7.48
C VAL A 19 -13.69 17.91 -6.43
N LEU A 20 -14.99 17.81 -6.65
CA LEU A 20 -16.02 18.24 -5.71
C LEU A 20 -16.59 17.02 -4.98
N LEU A 21 -16.51 17.04 -3.65
CA LEU A 21 -16.95 15.97 -2.76
C LEU A 21 -18.08 16.47 -1.87
N SER A 22 -19.06 15.62 -1.57
CA SER A 22 -19.94 15.78 -0.41
C SER A 22 -19.50 14.83 0.70
N VAL A 23 -19.44 15.33 1.93
CA VAL A 23 -19.17 14.55 3.14
C VAL A 23 -20.27 14.85 4.14
N GLY A 24 -21.26 13.95 4.24
CA GLY A 24 -22.48 14.24 4.98
C GLY A 24 -23.23 15.42 4.35
N THR A 25 -23.31 16.54 5.06
CA THR A 25 -23.95 17.79 4.59
C THR A 25 -22.96 18.82 4.06
N GLU A 26 -21.66 18.59 4.22
CA GLU A 26 -20.62 19.53 3.81
C GLU A 26 -20.12 19.22 2.40
N THR A 27 -19.62 20.26 1.73
CA THR A 27 -19.01 20.13 0.40
C THR A 27 -17.54 20.53 0.49
N GLN A 28 -16.67 19.75 -0.14
CA GLN A 28 -15.22 19.97 -0.15
C GLN A 28 -14.74 20.02 -1.59
N LYS A 29 -13.93 21.04 -1.92
CA LYS A 29 -13.25 21.14 -3.22
C LYS A 29 -11.79 20.80 -3.03
N ILE A 30 -11.29 19.86 -3.81
CA ILE A 30 -9.94 19.33 -3.69
C ILE A 30 -9.28 19.29 -5.06
N ILE A 31 -8.01 19.65 -5.12
CA ILE A 31 -7.22 19.58 -6.35
C ILE A 31 -6.44 18.27 -6.36
N PHE A 32 -6.55 17.55 -7.47
CA PHE A 32 -5.74 16.38 -7.77
C PHE A 32 -4.78 16.67 -8.90
N THR A 33 -3.57 16.13 -8.81
CA THR A 33 -2.54 16.18 -9.85
C THR A 33 -2.21 14.76 -10.29
N THR A 34 -2.15 14.54 -11.60
CA THR A 34 -1.69 13.29 -12.20
C THR A 34 -0.36 13.51 -12.92
N GLU A 35 0.61 12.66 -12.65
CA GLU A 35 1.93 12.67 -13.29
C GLU A 35 2.15 11.31 -13.95
N VAL A 36 2.63 11.31 -15.19
CA VAL A 36 3.02 10.09 -15.90
C VAL A 36 4.52 10.15 -16.13
N ASN A 37 5.24 9.25 -15.47
CA ASN A 37 6.70 9.17 -15.52
C ASN A 37 7.12 7.86 -16.17
N ARG A 38 8.22 7.88 -16.93
CA ARG A 38 8.83 6.67 -17.49
C ARG A 38 9.90 6.12 -16.55
N VAL A 39 9.81 4.84 -16.21
CA VAL A 39 10.82 4.10 -15.44
C VAL A 39 11.22 2.87 -16.24
N GLY A 40 12.41 2.93 -16.86
CA GLY A 40 12.84 1.93 -17.84
C GLY A 40 11.87 1.88 -19.03
N GLU A 41 11.28 0.70 -19.26
CA GLU A 41 10.27 0.48 -20.31
C GLU A 41 8.82 0.63 -19.81
N HIS A 42 8.61 1.00 -18.56
CA HIS A 42 7.29 1.14 -17.97
C HIS A 42 6.87 2.61 -17.84
N LEU A 43 5.58 2.89 -18.09
CA LEU A 43 4.94 4.15 -17.74
C LEU A 43 4.25 4.00 -16.39
N LEU A 44 4.65 4.80 -15.41
CA LEU A 44 4.06 4.87 -14.09
C LEU A 44 3.21 6.13 -13.99
N GLN A 45 1.92 5.93 -13.72
CA GLN A 45 0.98 7.02 -13.42
C GLN A 45 0.84 7.18 -11.92
N THR A 46 1.05 8.40 -11.43
CA THR A 46 0.85 8.78 -10.04
C THR A 46 -0.23 9.85 -9.98
N THR A 47 -1.36 9.55 -9.35
CA THR A 47 -2.44 10.51 -9.09
C THR A 47 -2.46 10.81 -7.59
N ARG A 48 -2.36 12.09 -7.21
CA ARG A 48 -2.35 12.51 -5.80
C ARG A 48 -3.25 13.72 -5.57
N GLY A 49 -3.97 13.71 -4.45
CA GLY A 49 -4.61 14.92 -3.91
C GLY A 49 -3.57 15.84 -3.26
N ASP A 50 -3.96 17.09 -3.01
CA ASP A 50 -3.14 18.03 -2.26
C ASP A 50 -2.94 17.61 -0.78
N ARG A 51 -2.19 18.43 -0.03
CA ARG A 51 -1.97 18.16 1.40
C ARG A 51 -3.27 18.14 2.20
N SER A 52 -4.25 18.98 1.83
CA SER A 52 -5.53 19.05 2.54
C SER A 52 -6.32 17.74 2.40
N PHE A 53 -6.28 17.13 1.23
CA PHE A 53 -6.86 15.80 0.99
C PHE A 53 -6.24 14.74 1.91
N SER A 54 -4.91 14.70 1.97
CA SER A 54 -4.18 13.70 2.74
C SER A 54 -4.45 13.83 4.24
N GLU A 55 -4.50 15.07 4.76
CA GLU A 55 -4.85 15.32 6.16
C GLU A 55 -6.31 14.96 6.44
N PHE A 56 -7.24 15.35 5.56
CA PHE A 56 -8.66 15.10 5.75
C PHE A 56 -8.99 13.60 5.74
N PHE A 57 -8.37 12.82 4.85
CA PHE A 57 -8.63 11.38 4.72
C PHE A 57 -7.60 10.48 5.44
N LYS A 58 -6.73 11.02 6.30
CA LYS A 58 -5.66 10.27 6.99
C LYS A 58 -6.12 8.95 7.63
N PHE A 59 -7.30 8.96 8.26
CA PHE A 59 -7.91 7.79 8.91
C PHE A 59 -8.98 7.09 8.07
N ASN A 60 -9.24 7.59 6.86
CA ASN A 60 -10.30 7.16 5.95
C ASN A 60 -9.70 6.70 4.61
N GLN A 61 -8.59 5.96 4.66
CA GLN A 61 -7.78 5.58 3.49
C GLN A 61 -8.59 4.87 2.39
N ARG A 62 -9.54 4.01 2.77
CA ARG A 62 -10.41 3.34 1.79
C ARG A 62 -11.25 4.33 0.98
N VAL A 63 -11.78 5.37 1.63
CA VAL A 63 -12.51 6.43 0.92
C VAL A 63 -11.54 7.24 0.04
N ALA A 64 -10.34 7.53 0.55
CA ALA A 64 -9.30 8.22 -0.21
C ALA A 64 -8.91 7.48 -1.50
N MET A 65 -8.75 6.16 -1.42
CA MET A 65 -8.46 5.29 -2.57
C MET A 65 -9.60 5.33 -3.58
N ASN A 66 -10.84 5.16 -3.12
CA ASN A 66 -12.01 5.19 -4.00
C ASN A 66 -12.16 6.53 -4.74
N VAL A 67 -11.86 7.67 -4.08
CA VAL A 67 -11.85 8.98 -4.73
C VAL A 67 -10.74 9.06 -5.78
N THR A 68 -9.52 8.64 -5.42
CA THR A 68 -8.36 8.63 -6.34
C THR A 68 -8.63 7.77 -7.57
N ASP A 69 -9.24 6.60 -7.41
CA ASP A 69 -9.60 5.70 -8.51
C ASP A 69 -10.55 6.36 -9.50
N LEU A 70 -11.53 7.16 -9.02
CA LEU A 70 -12.42 7.91 -9.90
C LEU A 70 -11.67 9.01 -10.67
N VAL A 71 -10.69 9.66 -10.06
CA VAL A 71 -9.85 10.65 -10.74
C VAL A 71 -8.99 9.99 -11.81
N VAL A 72 -8.41 8.81 -11.53
CA VAL A 72 -7.64 8.02 -12.50
C VAL A 72 -8.51 7.64 -13.70
N LYS A 73 -9.74 7.16 -13.46
CA LYS A 73 -10.69 6.85 -14.53
C LYS A 73 -11.00 8.05 -15.40
N CYS A 74 -11.30 9.20 -14.79
CA CYS A 74 -11.54 10.43 -15.54
C CYS A 74 -10.31 10.88 -16.34
N TYR A 75 -9.11 10.78 -15.78
CA TYR A 75 -7.86 11.10 -16.49
C TYR A 75 -7.66 10.20 -17.73
N ASN A 76 -7.99 8.92 -17.61
CA ASN A 76 -7.89 7.94 -18.69
C ASN A 76 -9.04 8.01 -19.72
N GLY A 77 -9.95 8.99 -19.58
CA GLY A 77 -11.09 9.15 -20.49
C GLY A 77 -12.21 8.12 -20.28
N GLU A 78 -12.20 7.39 -19.16
CA GLU A 78 -13.28 6.47 -18.81
C GLU A 78 -14.53 7.22 -18.35
N SER A 79 -15.70 6.71 -18.72
CA SER A 79 -16.98 7.27 -18.30
C SER A 79 -17.24 7.02 -16.81
N VAL A 80 -17.49 8.09 -16.05
CA VAL A 80 -17.88 8.03 -14.64
C VAL A 80 -19.23 8.72 -14.47
N ASN A 81 -20.16 8.05 -13.78
CA ASN A 81 -21.49 8.59 -13.50
C ASN A 81 -21.51 9.30 -12.15
N PHE A 82 -21.84 10.59 -12.16
CA PHE A 82 -21.95 11.40 -10.94
C PHE A 82 -23.41 11.66 -10.56
N PRO A 83 -23.72 11.79 -9.25
CA PRO A 83 -22.81 11.62 -8.11
C PRO A 83 -22.47 10.15 -7.84
N THR A 84 -21.21 9.87 -7.46
CA THR A 84 -20.73 8.51 -7.16
C THR A 84 -20.51 8.33 -5.67
N ASP A 85 -21.06 7.28 -5.06
CA ASP A 85 -20.76 6.92 -3.68
C ASP A 85 -19.35 6.33 -3.56
N VAL A 86 -18.56 6.84 -2.60
CA VAL A 86 -17.17 6.40 -2.36
C VAL A 86 -16.97 5.84 -0.95
N GLY A 87 -18.05 5.68 -0.19
CA GLY A 87 -18.07 5.01 1.11
C GLY A 87 -18.41 5.93 2.28
N ILE A 88 -17.97 5.52 3.47
CA ILE A 88 -18.33 6.16 4.74
C ILE A 88 -17.09 6.79 5.37
N PHE A 89 -17.14 8.09 5.59
CA PHE A 89 -16.18 8.83 6.42
C PHE A 89 -16.48 8.58 7.89
N VAL A 90 -15.48 8.12 8.63
CA VAL A 90 -15.53 7.94 10.09
C VAL A 90 -14.66 8.99 10.78
N THR A 91 -15.01 9.33 12.01
CA THR A 91 -14.19 10.21 12.83
C THR A 91 -12.87 9.53 13.21
N PRO A 92 -11.81 10.28 13.54
CA PRO A 92 -10.55 9.71 13.99
C PRO A 92 -10.72 8.72 15.15
N GLU A 93 -11.56 9.05 16.14
CA GLU A 93 -11.81 8.21 17.31
C GLU A 93 -12.45 6.88 16.92
N THR A 94 -13.38 6.92 15.96
CA THR A 94 -14.05 5.73 15.42
C THR A 94 -13.12 4.90 14.55
N ALA A 95 -12.20 5.53 13.82
CA ALA A 95 -11.21 4.81 13.02
C ALA A 95 -10.20 4.09 13.91
N LEU A 96 -9.69 4.79 14.94
CA LEU A 96 -8.74 4.26 15.91
C LEU A 96 -9.35 3.11 16.73
N SER A 97 -10.62 3.20 17.13
CA SER A 97 -11.27 2.10 17.88
C SER A 97 -11.47 0.82 17.07
N LYS A 98 -11.39 0.90 15.74
CA LYS A 98 -11.48 -0.24 14.81
C LYS A 98 -10.13 -0.73 14.33
N GLN A 99 -9.04 -0.03 14.63
CA GLN A 99 -7.71 -0.55 14.35
C GLN A 99 -7.50 -1.79 15.21
N LYS A 100 -7.11 -2.89 14.58
CA LYS A 100 -6.64 -4.04 15.33
C LYS A 100 -5.48 -3.57 16.19
N PRO A 101 -5.46 -3.91 17.49
CA PRO A 101 -4.23 -3.80 18.26
C PRO A 101 -3.13 -4.46 17.45
N PHE A 102 -1.96 -3.83 17.36
CA PHE A 102 -0.78 -4.57 16.97
C PHE A 102 -0.64 -5.67 18.03
N GLU A 103 -0.96 -6.91 17.65
CA GLU A 103 -0.48 -8.07 18.37
C GLU A 103 1.04 -7.98 18.26
N ASN A 104 1.66 -7.39 19.27
CA ASN A 104 3.04 -7.72 19.56
C ASN A 104 2.99 -9.22 19.82
N ASN A 105 3.30 -10.01 18.79
CA ASN A 105 3.80 -11.34 18.98
C ASN A 105 5.07 -11.17 19.81
N SER A 106 4.88 -11.13 21.12
CA SER A 106 5.91 -11.47 22.08
C SER A 106 6.54 -12.74 21.54
N LEU A 107 7.86 -12.73 21.36
CA LEU A 107 8.65 -13.89 20.96
C LEU A 107 8.44 -15.10 21.90
N ALA A 108 7.67 -14.95 22.99
CA ALA A 108 7.26 -16.02 23.89
C ALA A 108 6.17 -16.96 23.33
N ASP A 109 5.34 -16.55 22.37
CA ASP A 109 4.19 -17.37 21.92
C ASP A 109 4.49 -18.27 20.71
N THR A 110 5.71 -18.20 20.16
CA THR A 110 6.12 -19.00 18.99
C THR A 110 6.42 -20.47 19.34
N GLU A 111 6.34 -20.89 20.61
CA GLU A 111 6.54 -22.30 20.96
C GLU A 111 5.29 -23.18 20.76
N SER A 112 4.12 -22.59 20.55
CA SER A 112 2.84 -23.33 20.67
C SER A 112 2.10 -23.58 19.35
N GLN A 113 2.59 -23.10 18.20
CA GLN A 113 1.88 -23.24 16.90
C GLN A 113 2.74 -23.70 15.72
N GLN A 114 3.96 -24.21 15.95
CA GLN A 114 4.63 -25.00 14.92
C GLN A 114 4.17 -26.46 15.02
N PRO A 115 3.68 -27.10 13.92
CA PRO A 115 3.41 -28.53 13.95
C PRO A 115 4.70 -29.23 14.36
N ALA A 116 4.62 -30.21 15.28
CA ALA A 116 5.80 -30.86 15.85
C ALA A 116 6.82 -31.34 14.79
N ALA A 117 6.32 -31.70 13.60
CA ALA A 117 7.12 -32.05 12.44
C ALA A 117 8.07 -30.92 11.96
N ASP A 118 7.62 -29.65 11.91
CA ASP A 118 8.45 -28.52 11.48
C ASP A 118 9.54 -28.17 12.48
N ARG A 119 9.24 -28.30 13.79
CA ARG A 119 10.24 -28.08 14.85
C ARG A 119 11.33 -29.15 14.79
N GLU A 120 10.96 -30.40 14.52
CA GLU A 120 11.90 -31.51 14.39
C GLU A 120 12.76 -31.40 13.12
N ILE A 121 12.16 -31.01 11.98
CA ILE A 121 12.90 -30.75 10.73
C ILE A 121 13.90 -29.61 10.94
N ARG A 122 13.50 -28.52 11.60
CA ARG A 122 14.38 -27.39 11.90
C ARG A 122 15.54 -27.79 12.81
N GLN A 123 15.27 -28.57 13.87
CA GLN A 123 16.31 -29.04 14.77
C GLN A 123 17.29 -29.98 14.07
N ARG A 124 16.82 -30.87 13.20
CA ARG A 124 17.69 -31.71 12.37
C ARG A 124 18.53 -30.88 11.41
N ALA A 125 17.97 -29.85 10.78
CA ALA A 125 18.70 -28.95 9.90
C ALA A 125 19.83 -28.20 10.65
N ILE A 126 19.55 -27.69 11.85
CA ILE A 126 20.56 -27.04 12.71
C ILE A 126 21.67 -28.03 13.11
N ALA A 127 21.30 -29.23 13.55
CA ALA A 127 22.27 -30.26 13.93
C ALA A 127 23.14 -30.75 12.75
N ILE A 128 22.64 -30.66 11.52
CA ILE A 128 23.42 -30.93 10.31
C ILE A 128 24.41 -29.79 10.07
N LEU A 129 23.96 -28.53 10.16
CA LEU A 129 24.82 -27.35 9.98
C LEU A 129 25.97 -27.31 10.99
N GLU A 130 25.72 -27.65 12.26
CA GLU A 130 26.75 -27.69 13.32
C GLU A 130 27.81 -28.80 13.10
N LYS A 131 27.47 -29.82 12.31
CA LYS A 131 28.39 -30.94 11.99
C LYS A 131 29.17 -30.71 10.71
N LEU A 132 28.85 -29.66 9.94
CA LEU A 132 29.59 -29.33 8.74
C LEU A 132 30.90 -28.62 9.11
N PRO A 133 32.02 -28.96 8.46
CA PRO A 133 33.27 -28.22 8.65
C PRO A 133 33.10 -26.79 8.14
N GLU A 134 33.69 -25.82 8.85
CA GLU A 134 33.57 -24.39 8.58
C GLU A 134 33.89 -24.02 7.12
N SER A 135 34.81 -24.75 6.47
CA SER A 135 35.15 -24.55 5.07
C SER A 135 33.96 -24.75 4.10
N VAL A 136 33.02 -25.65 4.44
CA VAL A 136 31.82 -25.92 3.65
C VAL A 136 30.74 -24.87 3.92
N LEU A 137 30.66 -24.36 5.16
CA LEU A 137 29.78 -23.22 5.46
C LEU A 137 30.22 -21.96 4.73
N ASP A 138 31.53 -21.67 4.72
CA ASP A 138 32.09 -20.52 4.01
C ASP A 138 31.84 -20.58 2.50
N GLU A 139 31.92 -21.77 1.90
CA GLU A 139 31.61 -21.96 0.48
C GLU A 139 30.12 -21.79 0.19
N ALA A 140 29.24 -22.28 1.06
CA ALA A 140 27.80 -22.08 0.95
C ALA A 140 27.40 -20.61 1.07
N VAL A 141 28.02 -19.86 1.99
CA VAL A 141 27.82 -18.41 2.13
C VAL A 141 28.29 -17.67 0.88
N LYS A 142 29.50 -17.96 0.37
CA LYS A 142 30.00 -17.37 -0.88
C LYS A 142 29.11 -17.67 -2.07
N PHE A 143 28.55 -18.88 -2.15
CA PHE A 143 27.63 -19.25 -3.21
C PHE A 143 26.34 -18.42 -3.13
N LEU A 144 25.74 -18.27 -1.95
CA LEU A 144 24.56 -17.43 -1.74
C LEU A 144 24.81 -15.95 -2.04
N GLU A 145 25.95 -15.41 -1.62
CA GLU A 145 26.39 -14.06 -1.97
C GLU A 145 26.55 -13.89 -3.49
N SER A 146 27.08 -14.91 -4.18
CA SER A 146 27.22 -14.89 -5.65
C SER A 146 25.87 -14.91 -6.38
N LEU A 147 24.85 -15.53 -5.80
CA LEU A 147 23.49 -15.50 -6.32
C LEU A 147 22.88 -14.11 -6.14
N TYR A 148 23.14 -13.45 -5.00
CA TYR A 148 22.67 -12.10 -4.72
C TYR A 148 23.28 -11.07 -5.69
N VAL A 149 24.60 -11.15 -5.96
CA VAL A 149 25.30 -10.26 -6.90
C VAL A 149 24.86 -10.48 -8.36
N LYS A 150 24.47 -11.70 -8.74
CA LYS A 150 23.94 -11.98 -10.09
C LYS A 150 22.56 -11.39 -10.32
N VAL A 151 21.75 -11.23 -9.28
CA VAL A 151 20.42 -10.58 -9.37
C VAL A 151 20.57 -9.07 -9.59
N ASP A 152 21.57 -8.43 -8.98
CA ASP A 152 21.84 -6.99 -9.16
C ASP A 152 22.50 -6.62 -10.50
N ARG A 153 23.13 -7.56 -11.21
CA ARG A 153 23.76 -7.32 -12.54
C ARG A 153 22.88 -7.68 -13.74
N LEU A 154 21.64 -8.09 -13.50
CA LEU A 154 20.62 -8.34 -14.54
C LEU A 154 19.56 -7.23 -14.59
N GLN A 155 19.81 -6.09 -13.94
CA GLN A 155 19.14 -4.81 -14.18
C GLN A 155 20.04 -3.88 -15.00
#